data_AF-A0A8T1LRQ9-F1
#
_entry.id   AF-A0A8T1LRQ9-F1
#
_cell.length_a   1.000
_cell.length_b   1.000
_cell.length_c   1.000
_cell.angle_alpha   90.00
_cell.angle_beta   90.00
_cell.angle_gamma   90.00
#
_symmetry.space_group_name_H-M   'P 1'
#
loop_
_entity.id
_entity.type
_entity.pdbx_description
1 polymer ?
#
loop_
_entity_poly.entity_id
_entity_poly.type
_entity_poly.pdbx_seq_one_letter_code
_entity_poly.pdbx_strand_id
1 'polypeptide(L)'
;MRKNLRLANLHIAALFQIGAKCGVPKEKKMKRKQATGMAAASSEDKKKPMKKKVRASEANAHERDALTQEVDEMIDVQGFLLLECQVSSKKLVEQAKLRAAELRREMEEGKKVLLNALEAEKENLDKVDENTIPRAFTISVRCVTGPYRGRKFSMDMDVKRHSSCFVGRSTGRKFRSPRGLSMPKDSELSTSHGEIKMETTGKVFFIDKDSTNGTRIDDVELEPEKPYELTISKPIKVEVGAGEYEFTFEQKA
;
A
#
# COMPACT_ATOMS: atom_id res chain seq x y z
N MET A 1 -21.66 7.95 -27.97
CA MET A 1 -20.48 8.23 -27.13
C MET A 1 -20.13 7.01 -26.26
N ARG A 2 -19.46 5.97 -26.77
CA ARG A 2 -19.13 4.75 -25.97
C ARG A 2 -17.72 4.15 -26.19
N LYS A 3 -16.89 4.69 -27.09
CA LYS A 3 -15.55 4.14 -27.37
C LYS A 3 -14.44 4.70 -26.45
N ASN A 4 -14.53 5.97 -26.04
CA ASN A 4 -13.45 6.65 -25.31
C ASN A 4 -13.25 6.13 -23.87
N LEU A 5 -14.31 5.61 -23.23
CA LEU A 5 -14.25 5.17 -21.83
C LEU A 5 -13.33 3.94 -21.61
N ARG A 6 -13.11 3.11 -22.65
CA ARG A 6 -12.20 1.95 -22.55
C ARG A 6 -10.71 2.33 -22.62
N LEU A 7 -10.37 3.49 -23.18
CA LEU A 7 -8.98 3.96 -23.28
C LEU A 7 -8.46 4.61 -21.99
N ALA A 8 -9.36 5.17 -21.16
CA ALA A 8 -8.99 5.72 -19.85
C ALA A 8 -8.53 4.62 -18.88
N ASN A 9 -9.34 3.56 -18.72
CA ASN A 9 -9.07 2.49 -17.77
C ASN A 9 -7.79 1.69 -18.07
N LEU A 10 -7.35 1.64 -19.33
CA LEU A 10 -6.14 0.89 -19.72
C LEU A 10 -4.84 1.58 -19.27
N HIS A 11 -4.80 2.92 -19.24
CA HIS A 11 -3.62 3.66 -18.79
C HIS A 11 -3.42 3.62 -17.27
N ILE A 12 -4.51 3.57 -16.49
CA ILE A 12 -4.44 3.49 -15.01
C ILE A 12 -3.76 2.18 -14.57
N ALA A 13 -4.08 1.06 -15.25
CA ALA A 13 -3.46 -0.23 -14.97
C ALA A 13 -1.94 -0.27 -15.26
N ALA A 14 -1.48 0.43 -16.31
CA ALA A 14 -0.08 0.42 -16.72
C ALA A 14 0.85 1.11 -15.71
N LEU A 15 0.41 2.20 -15.07
CA LEU A 15 1.22 2.96 -14.11
C LEU A 15 1.51 2.19 -12.82
N PHE A 16 0.64 1.25 -12.42
CA PHE A 16 0.80 0.52 -11.16
C PHE A 16 1.93 -0.53 -11.20
N GLN A 17 2.40 -0.96 -12.39
CA GLN A 17 3.45 -1.98 -12.52
C GLN A 17 4.89 -1.42 -12.46
N ILE A 18 5.08 -0.11 -12.64
CA ILE A 18 6.43 0.49 -12.77
C ILE A 18 7.07 0.76 -11.39
N GLY A 19 6.29 0.94 -10.33
CA GLY A 19 6.79 1.27 -8.98
C GLY A 19 7.51 0.15 -8.22
N ALA A 20 7.61 -1.06 -8.77
CA ALA A 20 7.95 -2.27 -8.02
C ALA A 20 9.42 -2.76 -8.10
N LYS A 21 10.37 -1.95 -8.64
CA LYS A 21 11.77 -2.39 -8.86
C LYS A 21 12.87 -1.37 -8.49
N CYS A 22 12.89 -0.90 -7.23
CA CYS A 22 14.07 -0.28 -6.62
C CYS A 22 14.39 -0.87 -5.24
N GLY A 23 15.04 -2.03 -5.21
CA GLY A 23 15.46 -2.69 -3.98
C GLY A 23 16.78 -2.12 -3.42
N VAL A 24 16.72 -1.42 -2.28
CA VAL A 24 17.92 -0.96 -1.56
C VAL A 24 18.56 -2.14 -0.81
N PRO A 25 19.86 -2.46 -1.00
CA PRO A 25 20.52 -3.55 -0.30
C PRO A 25 20.70 -3.24 1.19
N LYS A 26 20.26 -4.16 2.07
CA LYS A 26 20.40 -4.03 3.52
C LYS A 26 21.75 -4.55 4.01
N GLU A 27 22.47 -3.74 4.77
CA GLU A 27 23.76 -4.11 5.37
C GLU A 27 23.64 -5.28 6.37
N LYS A 28 24.59 -6.21 6.33
CA LYS A 28 24.72 -7.29 7.31
C LYS A 28 25.42 -6.81 8.59
N LYS A 29 24.65 -6.40 9.61
CA LYS A 29 25.21 -6.17 10.96
C LYS A 29 25.68 -7.49 11.59
N MET A 30 26.99 -7.73 11.60
CA MET A 30 27.60 -8.82 12.36
C MET A 30 27.49 -8.58 13.88
N LYS A 31 27.15 -9.62 14.64
CA LYS A 31 27.13 -9.59 16.12
C LYS A 31 28.56 -9.69 16.66
N ARG A 32 29.03 -8.70 17.43
CA ARG A 32 30.15 -8.89 18.38
C ARG A 32 29.59 -9.25 19.76
N LYS A 33 30.10 -10.33 20.35
CA LYS A 33 29.89 -10.65 21.78
C LYS A 33 30.85 -9.79 22.62
N GLN A 34 30.44 -9.42 23.82
CA GLN A 34 31.36 -9.01 24.88
C GLN A 34 31.81 -10.25 25.67
N ALA A 35 33.07 -10.26 26.08
CA ALA A 35 33.62 -11.13 27.12
C ALA A 35 34.84 -10.44 27.74
N THR A 36 34.99 -10.54 29.05
CA THR A 36 36.08 -9.93 29.84
C THR A 36 37.25 -10.90 30.02
N GLY A 37 38.49 -10.38 30.02
CA GLY A 37 39.70 -11.15 30.30
C GLY A 37 40.92 -10.23 30.42
N MET A 38 41.88 -10.58 31.26
CA MET A 38 43.05 -9.75 31.61
C MET A 38 44.37 -10.29 31.01
N ALA A 39 45.36 -9.39 30.97
CA ALA A 39 46.79 -9.61 31.30
C ALA A 39 47.86 -9.49 30.19
N ALA A 40 49.05 -9.08 30.67
CA ALA A 40 50.40 -9.23 30.12
C ALA A 40 50.92 -8.33 28.96
N ALA A 41 51.89 -7.47 29.35
CA ALA A 41 53.24 -7.29 28.77
C ALA A 41 53.47 -6.65 27.36
N SER A 42 54.27 -5.55 27.39
CA SER A 42 55.37 -5.14 26.45
C SER A 42 55.12 -5.02 24.92
N SER A 43 55.67 -4.03 24.19
CA SER A 43 56.67 -2.98 24.50
C SER A 43 56.69 -1.84 23.46
N GLU A 44 57.04 -0.62 23.91
CA GLU A 44 57.89 0.45 23.28
C GLU A 44 57.79 0.84 21.79
N ASP A 45 57.88 2.13 21.39
CA ASP A 45 57.72 3.44 22.09
C ASP A 45 56.99 4.40 21.09
N LYS A 46 57.52 5.31 20.26
CA LYS A 46 58.65 6.26 20.33
C LYS A 46 58.09 7.69 20.30
N LYS A 47 58.49 8.51 21.28
CA LYS A 47 57.95 9.84 21.64
C LYS A 47 57.93 10.90 20.51
N LYS A 48 56.98 11.84 20.61
CA LYS A 48 57.05 13.21 20.05
C LYS A 48 57.12 14.26 21.18
N PRO A 49 58.05 15.24 21.13
CA PRO A 49 57.99 16.42 22.00
C PRO A 49 57.83 17.76 21.23
N MET A 50 56.69 18.41 21.48
CA MET A 50 56.40 19.85 21.58
C MET A 50 57.44 20.98 21.28
N LYS A 51 56.88 22.10 20.76
CA LYS A 51 57.07 23.56 21.12
C LYS A 51 58.06 24.49 20.35
N LYS A 52 57.45 25.36 19.50
CA LYS A 52 57.35 26.86 19.62
C LYS A 52 58.49 27.76 19.08
N LYS A 53 58.12 29.03 18.75
CA LYS A 53 58.93 30.21 18.26
C LYS A 53 59.32 30.11 16.75
N VAL A 54 59.56 31.17 15.96
CA VAL A 54 59.76 32.65 16.17
C VAL A 54 58.84 33.49 15.21
N ARG A 55 58.95 34.84 15.19
CA ARG A 55 58.16 35.82 14.38
C ARG A 55 59.03 37.02 13.91
N ALA A 56 58.93 37.42 12.64
CA ALA A 56 59.40 38.66 11.96
C ALA A 56 58.57 38.78 10.64
N SER A 57 58.05 39.91 10.11
CA SER A 57 58.62 41.24 9.70
C SER A 57 59.62 41.13 8.53
N GLU A 58 59.65 41.98 7.50
CA GLU A 58 59.04 43.31 7.17
C GLU A 58 58.04 43.25 5.97
N ALA A 59 57.14 44.22 5.64
CA ALA A 59 57.26 45.63 5.14
C ALA A 59 58.05 45.76 3.79
N ASN A 60 57.69 46.57 2.78
CA ASN A 60 56.60 47.55 2.52
C ASN A 60 56.49 47.82 0.96
N ALA A 61 55.68 48.68 0.28
CA ALA A 61 54.68 49.72 0.65
C ALA A 61 53.60 50.07 -0.44
N HIS A 62 54.01 50.36 -1.70
CA HIS A 62 53.26 51.02 -2.80
C HIS A 62 53.79 50.51 -4.18
N GLU A 63 53.17 50.68 -5.36
CA GLU A 63 52.25 51.73 -5.88
C GLU A 63 50.99 51.19 -6.60
N ARG A 64 50.19 52.11 -7.19
CA ARG A 64 49.03 51.83 -8.05
C ARG A 64 49.36 52.10 -9.53
N ASP A 65 48.43 51.71 -10.41
CA ASP A 65 48.18 52.30 -11.73
C ASP A 65 49.31 52.24 -12.79
N ALA A 66 49.46 51.05 -13.38
CA ALA A 66 49.65 50.92 -14.83
C ALA A 66 48.44 50.12 -15.35
N LEU A 67 47.44 50.78 -15.93
CA LEU A 67 47.38 51.19 -17.34
C LEU A 67 47.38 49.98 -18.29
N THR A 68 46.23 49.82 -18.97
CA THR A 68 45.95 48.92 -20.11
C THR A 68 47.18 48.22 -20.73
N GLN A 69 47.41 46.97 -20.32
CA GLN A 69 48.05 46.02 -21.22
C GLN A 69 46.97 45.34 -22.03
N GLU A 70 47.03 45.55 -23.35
CA GLU A 70 46.27 44.80 -24.34
C GLU A 70 46.76 43.35 -24.30
N VAL A 71 46.10 42.51 -23.49
CA VAL A 71 46.35 41.08 -23.55
C VAL A 71 45.62 40.55 -24.78
N ASP A 72 46.31 40.63 -25.94
CA ASP A 72 46.12 39.69 -27.05
C ASP A 72 46.58 38.30 -26.57
N GLU A 73 45.84 37.80 -25.57
CA GLU A 73 46.04 36.49 -24.99
C GLU A 73 45.55 35.51 -26.04
N MET A 74 46.48 35.06 -26.89
CA MET A 74 46.23 33.99 -27.86
C MET A 74 45.65 32.81 -27.11
N ILE A 75 44.32 32.70 -27.11
CA ILE A 75 43.61 31.72 -26.31
C ILE A 75 44.02 30.36 -26.86
N ASP A 76 44.84 29.65 -26.08
CA ASP A 76 45.23 28.27 -26.38
C ASP A 76 43.98 27.48 -26.77
N VAL A 77 44.08 26.64 -27.80
CA VAL A 77 42.98 25.86 -28.34
C VAL A 77 42.29 25.07 -27.23
N GLN A 78 43.07 24.58 -26.25
CA GLN A 78 42.54 23.96 -25.04
C GLN A 78 41.70 24.92 -24.16
N GLY A 79 42.14 26.17 -23.98
CA GLY A 79 41.41 27.22 -23.26
C GLY A 79 40.11 27.63 -23.94
N PHE A 80 40.12 27.79 -25.27
CA PHE A 80 38.92 28.11 -26.06
C PHE A 80 37.87 26.99 -25.95
N LEU A 81 38.30 25.74 -26.18
CA LEU A 81 37.43 24.56 -26.06
C LEU A 81 36.89 24.37 -24.63
N LEU A 82 37.68 24.67 -23.59
CA LEU A 82 37.22 24.66 -22.21
C LEU A 82 36.18 25.74 -21.93
N LEU A 83 36.35 26.96 -22.47
CA LEU A 83 35.38 28.05 -22.33
C LEU A 83 34.05 27.71 -23.03
N GLU A 84 34.11 27.23 -24.27
CA GLU A 84 32.93 26.81 -25.03
C GLU A 84 32.21 25.63 -24.37
N CYS A 85 32.96 24.64 -23.88
CA CYS A 85 32.42 23.52 -23.09
C CYS A 85 31.73 24.00 -21.81
N GLN A 86 32.31 24.96 -21.08
CA GLN A 86 31.65 25.55 -19.91
C GLN A 86 30.37 26.32 -20.25
N VAL A 87 30.36 27.08 -21.35
CA VAL A 87 29.16 27.82 -21.80
C VAL A 87 28.06 26.85 -22.22
N SER A 88 28.40 25.81 -22.99
CA SER A 88 27.48 24.74 -23.39
C SER A 88 26.91 23.98 -22.18
N SER A 89 27.77 23.61 -21.23
CA SER A 89 27.37 22.96 -19.97
C SER A 89 26.42 23.81 -19.14
N LYS A 90 26.73 25.11 -18.95
CA LYS A 90 25.84 26.07 -18.26
C LYS A 90 24.48 26.16 -18.95
N LYS A 91 24.45 26.28 -20.28
CA LYS A 91 23.22 26.34 -21.09
C LYS A 91 22.37 25.07 -20.93
N LEU A 92 23.00 23.89 -20.93
CA LEU A 92 22.33 22.60 -20.75
C LEU A 92 21.78 22.43 -19.32
N VAL A 93 22.50 22.92 -18.30
CA VAL A 93 22.03 22.93 -16.91
C VAL A 93 20.82 23.85 -16.72
N GLU A 94 20.80 25.06 -17.30
CA GLU A 94 19.62 25.93 -17.24
C GLU A 94 18.42 25.34 -17.99
N GLN A 95 18.63 24.72 -19.16
CA GLN A 95 17.57 24.02 -19.88
C GLN A 95 17.00 22.83 -19.08
N ALA A 96 17.85 22.09 -18.35
CA ALA A 96 17.44 21.02 -17.46
C ALA A 96 16.65 21.54 -16.24
N LYS A 97 17.06 22.67 -15.63
CA LYS A 97 16.33 23.34 -14.54
C LYS A 97 14.94 23.79 -15.00
N LEU A 98 14.83 24.40 -16.18
CA LEU A 98 13.54 24.86 -16.73
C LEU A 98 12.57 23.69 -16.93
N ARG A 99 13.01 22.60 -17.58
CA ARG A 99 12.19 21.38 -17.73
C ARG A 99 11.85 20.72 -16.38
N ALA A 100 12.75 20.76 -15.41
CA ALA A 100 12.48 20.23 -14.07
C ALA A 100 11.46 21.09 -13.29
N ALA A 101 11.37 22.40 -13.55
CA ALA A 101 10.34 23.27 -12.99
C ALA A 101 8.98 23.06 -13.68
N GLU A 102 8.99 22.91 -15.01
CA GLU A 102 7.81 22.60 -15.83
C GLU A 102 7.15 21.28 -15.41
N LEU A 103 7.92 20.18 -15.35
CA LEU A 103 7.47 18.87 -14.88
C LEU A 103 6.96 18.88 -13.43
N ARG A 104 7.53 19.71 -12.55
CA ARG A 104 7.01 19.88 -11.17
C ARG A 104 5.64 20.52 -11.17
N ARG A 105 5.43 21.56 -11.99
CA ARG A 105 4.13 22.22 -12.13
C ARG A 105 3.07 21.26 -12.68
N GLU A 106 3.38 20.47 -13.71
CA GLU A 106 2.47 19.44 -14.23
C GLU A 106 2.10 18.40 -13.17
N MET A 107 3.07 17.95 -12.36
CA MET A 107 2.83 17.01 -11.27
C MET A 107 1.99 17.62 -10.12
N GLU A 108 2.15 18.91 -9.82
CA GLU A 108 1.33 19.62 -8.84
C GLU A 108 -0.10 19.88 -9.34
N GLU A 109 -0.26 20.23 -10.62
CA GLU A 109 -1.56 20.37 -11.28
C GLU A 109 -2.30 19.02 -11.36
N GLY A 110 -1.63 17.95 -11.77
CA GLY A 110 -2.17 16.59 -11.77
C GLY A 110 -2.56 16.10 -10.37
N LYS A 111 -1.71 16.36 -9.36
CA LYS A 111 -2.03 16.09 -7.94
C LYS A 111 -3.27 16.86 -7.48
N LYS A 112 -3.42 18.12 -7.87
CA LYS A 112 -4.60 18.94 -7.54
C LYS A 112 -5.87 18.39 -8.20
N VAL A 113 -5.80 17.96 -9.45
CA VAL A 113 -6.94 17.29 -10.13
C VAL A 113 -7.36 16.01 -9.40
N LEU A 114 -6.39 15.18 -8.97
CA LEU A 114 -6.69 13.97 -8.20
C LEU A 114 -7.30 14.26 -6.82
N LEU A 115 -6.83 15.29 -6.11
CA LEU A 115 -7.42 15.70 -4.83
C LEU A 115 -8.85 16.22 -5.01
N ASN A 116 -9.09 17.09 -6.00
CA ASN A 116 -10.43 17.58 -6.31
C ASN A 116 -11.39 16.44 -6.72
N ALA A 117 -10.90 15.42 -7.42
CA ALA A 117 -11.70 14.24 -7.79
C ALA A 117 -12.09 13.40 -6.55
N LEU A 118 -11.13 13.14 -5.64
CA LEU A 118 -11.39 12.45 -4.38
C LEU A 118 -12.34 13.23 -3.45
N GLU A 119 -12.24 14.56 -3.43
CA GLU A 119 -13.14 15.42 -2.66
C GLU A 119 -14.56 15.42 -3.24
N ALA A 120 -14.71 15.43 -4.58
CA ALA A 120 -16.00 15.26 -5.24
C ALA A 120 -16.61 13.85 -5.05
N GLU A 121 -15.79 12.78 -5.06
CA GLU A 121 -16.25 11.44 -4.70
C GLU A 121 -16.70 11.37 -3.23
N LYS A 122 -15.95 11.97 -2.31
CA LYS A 122 -16.33 12.08 -0.89
C LYS A 122 -17.64 12.84 -0.73
N GLU A 123 -17.81 13.99 -1.38
CA GLU A 123 -19.07 14.75 -1.36
C GLU A 123 -20.26 13.94 -1.88
N ASN A 124 -20.05 13.06 -2.87
CA ASN A 124 -21.11 12.20 -3.39
C ASN A 124 -21.43 11.02 -2.45
N LEU A 125 -20.46 10.57 -1.64
CA LEU A 125 -20.69 9.62 -0.55
C LEU A 125 -21.41 10.27 0.64
N ASP A 126 -21.01 11.49 1.04
CA ASP A 126 -21.62 12.24 2.13
C ASP A 126 -23.08 12.68 1.81
N LYS A 127 -23.46 12.69 0.52
CA LYS A 127 -24.85 12.90 0.04
C LYS A 127 -25.70 11.62 0.03
N VAL A 128 -25.13 10.45 0.35
CA VAL A 128 -25.88 9.24 0.69
C VAL A 128 -26.02 9.22 2.21
N ASP A 129 -27.16 9.69 2.71
CA ASP A 129 -27.43 9.90 4.15
C ASP A 129 -26.86 8.78 5.04
N GLU A 130 -26.09 9.15 6.08
CA GLU A 130 -25.40 8.22 7.01
C GLU A 130 -26.32 7.15 7.62
N ASN A 131 -27.63 7.40 7.63
CA ASN A 131 -28.70 6.57 8.17
C ASN A 131 -29.26 5.51 7.19
N THR A 132 -29.00 5.63 5.87
CA THR A 132 -29.63 4.75 4.86
C THR A 132 -28.91 3.42 4.67
N ILE A 133 -27.61 3.38 5.00
CA ILE A 133 -26.78 2.17 4.89
C ILE A 133 -26.81 1.44 6.24
N PRO A 134 -27.32 0.19 6.31
CA PRO A 134 -27.31 -0.60 7.55
C PRO A 134 -25.88 -0.79 8.07
N ARG A 135 -25.58 -0.24 9.27
CA ARG A 135 -24.23 -0.30 9.86
C ARG A 135 -23.93 -1.64 10.52
N ALA A 136 -24.97 -2.41 10.83
CA ALA A 136 -24.90 -3.77 11.31
C ALA A 136 -26.10 -4.62 10.83
N PHE A 137 -25.85 -5.90 10.63
CA PHE A 137 -26.86 -6.93 10.33
C PHE A 137 -26.75 -8.05 11.38
N THR A 138 -27.88 -8.66 11.72
CA THR A 138 -27.92 -10.00 12.32
C THR A 138 -28.35 -10.97 11.22
N ILE A 139 -27.52 -11.98 10.92
CA ILE A 139 -27.83 -13.03 9.96
C ILE A 139 -28.41 -14.23 10.72
N SER A 140 -29.69 -14.47 10.49
CA SER A 140 -30.42 -15.64 10.94
C SER A 140 -30.23 -16.77 9.94
N VAL A 141 -29.48 -17.81 10.31
CA VAL A 141 -29.22 -18.98 9.46
C VAL A 141 -30.08 -20.17 9.91
N ARG A 142 -30.82 -20.78 8.99
CA ARG A 142 -31.66 -21.97 9.23
C ARG A 142 -31.15 -23.14 8.39
N CYS A 143 -30.88 -24.27 9.02
CA CYS A 143 -30.46 -25.49 8.31
C CYS A 143 -31.69 -26.21 7.74
N VAL A 144 -31.82 -26.28 6.41
CA VAL A 144 -32.95 -26.94 5.73
C VAL A 144 -32.70 -28.45 5.63
N THR A 145 -31.47 -28.82 5.27
CA THR A 145 -31.01 -30.23 5.19
C THR A 145 -29.68 -30.41 5.94
N GLY A 146 -28.97 -31.51 5.65
CA GLY A 146 -27.68 -31.85 6.27
C GLY A 146 -27.69 -32.20 7.76
N PRO A 147 -26.51 -32.38 8.37
CA PRO A 147 -26.34 -32.89 9.76
C PRO A 147 -26.91 -31.99 10.86
N TYR A 148 -27.35 -30.77 10.51
CA TYR A 148 -27.86 -29.75 11.41
C TYR A 148 -29.33 -29.40 11.15
N ARG A 149 -30.02 -30.09 10.23
CA ARG A 149 -31.43 -29.90 9.84
C ARG A 149 -32.35 -29.45 10.98
N GLY A 150 -33.09 -28.37 10.75
CA GLY A 150 -34.04 -27.77 11.70
C GLY A 150 -33.41 -26.86 12.76
N ARG A 151 -32.07 -26.86 12.92
CA ARG A 151 -31.39 -25.90 13.81
C ARG A 151 -31.39 -24.50 13.19
N LYS A 152 -31.36 -23.50 14.08
CA LYS A 152 -31.14 -22.10 13.75
C LYS A 152 -29.87 -21.62 14.44
N PHE A 153 -29.11 -20.78 13.75
CA PHE A 153 -27.92 -20.11 14.25
C PHE A 153 -28.07 -18.60 14.00
N SER A 154 -27.45 -17.79 14.85
CA SER A 154 -27.26 -16.37 14.59
C SER A 154 -25.78 -16.01 14.52
N MET A 155 -25.48 -15.05 13.67
CA MET A 155 -24.23 -14.29 13.67
C MET A 155 -24.55 -12.81 13.51
N ASP A 156 -23.74 -11.95 14.12
CA ASP A 156 -23.81 -10.51 13.92
C ASP A 156 -22.70 -10.10 12.94
N MET A 157 -22.95 -9.07 12.14
CA MET A 157 -21.97 -8.35 11.34
C MET A 157 -22.08 -6.86 11.65
N ASP A 158 -20.93 -6.19 11.78
CA ASP A 158 -20.82 -4.76 12.09
C ASP A 158 -19.63 -4.20 11.32
N VAL A 159 -19.86 -3.21 10.46
CA VAL A 159 -18.85 -2.58 9.59
C VAL A 159 -17.61 -2.11 10.38
N LYS A 160 -17.80 -1.67 11.63
CA LYS A 160 -16.75 -1.12 12.51
C LYS A 160 -16.08 -2.16 13.40
N ARG A 161 -16.76 -3.25 13.78
CA ARG A 161 -16.24 -4.23 14.78
C ARG A 161 -15.93 -5.62 14.23
N HIS A 162 -16.68 -6.09 13.24
CA HIS A 162 -16.57 -7.43 12.66
C HIS A 162 -17.32 -7.47 11.31
N SER A 163 -16.66 -6.92 10.30
CA SER A 163 -17.17 -6.87 8.91
C SER A 163 -16.94 -8.16 8.13
N SER A 164 -16.41 -9.23 8.75
CA SER A 164 -16.46 -10.57 8.14
C SER A 164 -16.79 -11.68 9.14
N CYS A 165 -17.55 -12.66 8.65
CA CYS A 165 -17.99 -13.85 9.35
C CYS A 165 -17.54 -15.11 8.61
N PHE A 166 -16.96 -16.05 9.36
CA PHE A 166 -16.36 -17.26 8.78
C PHE A 166 -17.28 -18.47 8.90
N VAL A 167 -17.40 -19.24 7.81
CA VAL A 167 -18.19 -20.46 7.71
C VAL A 167 -17.25 -21.66 7.55
N GLY A 168 -17.43 -22.70 8.36
CA GLY A 168 -16.63 -23.92 8.26
C GLY A 168 -16.75 -24.87 9.46
N ARG A 169 -16.01 -25.98 9.42
CA ARG A 169 -15.96 -26.96 10.52
C ARG A 169 -15.13 -26.50 11.71
N SER A 170 -14.24 -25.52 11.51
CA SER A 170 -13.37 -25.02 12.59
C SER A 170 -14.20 -24.54 13.78
N THR A 171 -13.79 -24.91 15.00
CA THR A 171 -14.37 -24.38 16.24
C THR A 171 -13.58 -23.18 16.77
N GLY A 172 -12.75 -22.53 15.95
CA GLY A 172 -12.00 -21.33 16.33
C GLY A 172 -12.89 -20.12 16.65
N ARG A 173 -12.35 -19.14 17.39
CA ARG A 173 -13.07 -17.92 17.83
C ARG A 173 -13.65 -17.06 16.69
N LYS A 174 -13.19 -17.26 15.45
CA LYS A 174 -13.72 -16.62 14.23
C LYS A 174 -14.99 -17.30 13.68
N PHE A 175 -15.19 -18.59 13.99
CA PHE A 175 -16.27 -19.42 13.44
C PHE A 175 -17.42 -19.61 14.44
N ARG A 176 -17.21 -19.40 15.74
CA ARG A 176 -18.29 -19.48 16.73
C ARG A 176 -19.14 -18.20 16.71
N SER A 177 -20.45 -18.35 16.88
CA SER A 177 -21.37 -17.23 17.14
C SER A 177 -20.86 -16.32 18.27
N PRO A 178 -21.04 -14.99 18.16
CA PRO A 178 -21.75 -14.28 17.09
C PRO A 178 -20.89 -14.02 15.84
N ARG A 179 -19.63 -14.46 15.76
CA ARG A 179 -18.69 -14.07 14.68
C ARG A 179 -18.69 -14.94 13.43
N GLY A 180 -19.47 -16.02 13.38
CA GLY A 180 -19.48 -16.93 12.23
C GLY A 180 -20.32 -18.18 12.49
N LEU A 181 -20.19 -19.14 11.58
CA LEU A 181 -20.91 -20.42 11.58
C LEU A 181 -19.92 -21.60 11.70
N SER A 182 -20.00 -22.32 12.82
CA SER A 182 -19.12 -23.44 13.16
C SER A 182 -19.89 -24.75 13.12
N MET A 183 -19.57 -25.60 12.14
CA MET A 183 -20.33 -26.82 11.80
C MET A 183 -19.50 -28.10 11.91
N PRO A 184 -18.85 -28.40 13.06
CA PRO A 184 -17.85 -29.46 13.21
C PRO A 184 -18.36 -30.91 13.02
N LYS A 185 -19.62 -31.12 12.67
CA LYS A 185 -20.24 -32.44 12.41
C LYS A 185 -20.51 -32.71 10.93
N ASP A 186 -20.39 -31.69 10.09
CA ASP A 186 -20.38 -31.86 8.65
C ASP A 186 -18.99 -32.37 8.25
N SER A 187 -18.92 -33.39 7.39
CA SER A 187 -17.66 -33.95 6.86
C SER A 187 -17.26 -33.30 5.54
N GLU A 188 -18.25 -32.87 4.75
CA GLU A 188 -18.11 -32.38 3.37
C GLU A 188 -17.85 -30.88 3.33
N LEU A 189 -18.21 -30.17 4.39
CA LEU A 189 -17.78 -28.81 4.63
C LEU A 189 -16.26 -28.77 4.86
N SER A 190 -15.61 -27.66 4.53
CA SER A 190 -14.17 -27.47 4.74
C SER A 190 -13.88 -26.85 6.11
N THR A 191 -12.64 -26.96 6.61
CA THR A 191 -12.23 -26.37 7.91
C THR A 191 -12.48 -24.86 7.96
N SER A 192 -12.18 -24.18 6.86
CA SER A 192 -12.60 -22.82 6.52
C SER A 192 -13.15 -22.91 5.11
N HIS A 193 -14.47 -22.82 4.93
CA HIS A 193 -15.15 -23.09 3.67
C HIS A 193 -15.54 -21.79 2.95
N GLY A 194 -16.01 -20.79 3.71
CA GLY A 194 -16.34 -19.47 3.16
C GLY A 194 -16.15 -18.33 4.15
N GLU A 195 -16.09 -17.10 3.63
CA GLU A 195 -16.10 -15.85 4.38
C GLU A 195 -17.22 -14.95 3.84
N ILE A 196 -18.21 -14.65 4.67
CA ILE A 196 -19.20 -13.61 4.40
C ILE A 196 -18.54 -12.28 4.79
N LYS A 197 -18.48 -11.31 3.88
CA LYS A 197 -17.81 -10.03 4.08
C LYS A 197 -18.74 -8.87 3.74
N MET A 198 -18.82 -7.91 4.64
CA MET A 198 -19.58 -6.67 4.50
C MET A 198 -18.64 -5.53 4.08
N GLU A 199 -19.03 -4.78 3.06
CA GLU A 199 -18.32 -3.59 2.59
C GLU A 199 -18.84 -2.32 3.30
N THR A 200 -18.06 -1.24 3.27
CA THR A 200 -18.48 0.09 3.77
C THR A 200 -19.69 0.67 3.05
N THR A 201 -20.02 0.16 1.87
CA THR A 201 -21.26 0.45 1.11
C THR A 201 -22.51 -0.24 1.66
N GLY A 202 -22.36 -1.12 2.66
CA GLY A 202 -23.43 -1.97 3.19
C GLY A 202 -23.74 -3.21 2.33
N LYS A 203 -23.14 -3.35 1.14
CA LYS A 203 -23.19 -4.58 0.36
C LYS A 203 -22.56 -5.72 1.15
N VAL A 204 -23.18 -6.90 1.07
CA VAL A 204 -22.65 -8.14 1.64
C VAL A 204 -22.22 -9.05 0.50
N PHE A 205 -21.04 -9.65 0.64
CA PHE A 205 -20.47 -10.57 -0.34
C PHE A 205 -20.20 -11.93 0.33
N PHE A 206 -20.41 -13.01 -0.41
CA PHE A 206 -19.85 -14.32 -0.06
C PHE A 206 -18.53 -14.53 -0.81
N ILE A 207 -17.53 -15.09 -0.15
CA ILE A 207 -16.24 -15.47 -0.75
C ILE A 207 -15.97 -16.93 -0.36
N ASP A 208 -16.03 -17.84 -1.33
CA ASP A 208 -15.57 -19.22 -1.15
C ASP A 208 -14.04 -19.25 -0.92
N LYS A 209 -13.58 -20.12 -0.02
CA LYS A 209 -12.17 -20.20 0.41
C LYS A 209 -11.43 -21.42 -0.14
N ASP A 210 -11.60 -21.67 -1.44
CA ASP A 210 -11.07 -22.85 -2.13
C ASP A 210 -11.60 -24.14 -1.49
N SER A 211 -12.92 -24.22 -1.41
CA SER A 211 -13.60 -25.29 -0.70
C SER A 211 -13.68 -26.57 -1.53
N THR A 212 -13.49 -27.70 -0.86
CA THR A 212 -13.28 -29.02 -1.50
C THR A 212 -14.43 -29.50 -2.37
N ASN A 213 -15.66 -29.06 -2.06
CA ASN A 213 -16.89 -29.41 -2.76
C ASN A 213 -17.57 -28.18 -3.41
N GLY A 214 -16.92 -27.00 -3.38
CA GLY A 214 -17.49 -25.73 -3.81
C GLY A 214 -18.59 -25.18 -2.87
N THR A 215 -19.06 -23.97 -3.21
CA THR A 215 -20.25 -23.34 -2.63
C THR A 215 -21.26 -23.05 -3.75
N ARG A 216 -22.56 -23.23 -3.47
CA ARG A 216 -23.65 -22.77 -4.36
C ARG A 216 -24.58 -21.80 -3.63
N ILE A 217 -25.05 -20.77 -4.33
CA ILE A 217 -25.95 -19.75 -3.78
C ILE A 217 -27.10 -19.52 -4.77
N ASP A 218 -28.35 -19.61 -4.28
CA ASP A 218 -29.58 -19.52 -5.07
C ASP A 218 -29.52 -20.33 -6.38
N ASP A 219 -29.13 -21.61 -6.24
CA ASP A 219 -28.97 -22.59 -7.32
C ASP A 219 -27.83 -22.26 -8.34
N VAL A 220 -27.00 -21.23 -8.08
CA VAL A 220 -25.81 -20.83 -8.87
C VAL A 220 -24.50 -21.29 -8.21
N GLU A 221 -23.64 -21.97 -8.95
CA GLU A 221 -22.31 -22.40 -8.50
C GLU A 221 -21.28 -21.26 -8.52
N LEU A 222 -20.53 -21.10 -7.43
CA LEU A 222 -19.58 -19.99 -7.26
C LEU A 222 -18.13 -20.40 -7.60
N GLU A 223 -17.39 -19.47 -8.20
CA GLU A 223 -15.95 -19.62 -8.40
C GLU A 223 -15.18 -19.34 -7.09
N PRO A 224 -14.18 -20.18 -6.73
CA PRO A 224 -13.30 -19.95 -5.58
C PRO A 224 -12.63 -18.57 -5.56
N GLU A 225 -12.42 -18.05 -4.34
CA GLU A 225 -11.82 -16.74 -4.02
C GLU A 225 -12.52 -15.49 -4.60
N LYS A 226 -13.50 -15.62 -5.51
CA LYS A 226 -14.23 -14.49 -6.09
C LYS A 226 -15.36 -14.01 -5.17
N PRO A 227 -15.49 -12.70 -4.89
CA PRO A 227 -16.65 -12.16 -4.18
C PRO A 227 -17.93 -12.22 -5.02
N TYR A 228 -18.96 -12.87 -4.49
CA TYR A 228 -20.31 -12.91 -5.04
C TYR A 228 -21.25 -12.02 -4.20
N GLU A 229 -22.02 -11.13 -4.83
CA GLU A 229 -22.88 -10.17 -4.11
C GLU A 229 -24.19 -10.81 -3.63
N LEU A 230 -24.49 -10.69 -2.33
CA LEU A 230 -25.67 -11.25 -1.69
C LEU A 230 -26.84 -10.27 -1.67
N THR A 231 -27.99 -10.69 -2.21
CA THR A 231 -29.21 -9.86 -2.27
C THR A 231 -29.99 -9.95 -0.96
N ILE A 232 -29.65 -9.09 0.00
CA ILE A 232 -30.22 -9.02 1.36
C ILE A 232 -31.75 -8.83 1.45
N SER A 233 -32.45 -8.56 0.34
CA SER A 233 -33.91 -8.31 0.32
C SER A 233 -34.78 -9.57 0.38
N LYS A 234 -34.17 -10.77 0.31
CA LYS A 234 -34.86 -12.07 0.35
C LYS A 234 -34.07 -13.06 1.21
N PRO A 235 -34.70 -14.14 1.71
CA PRO A 235 -33.96 -15.30 2.20
C PRO A 235 -33.14 -15.88 1.05
N ILE A 236 -31.84 -16.08 1.28
CA ILE A 236 -30.89 -16.61 0.30
C ILE A 236 -30.65 -18.09 0.63
N LYS A 237 -30.71 -18.98 -0.37
CA LYS A 237 -30.25 -20.36 -0.24
C LYS A 237 -28.73 -20.40 -0.40
N VAL A 238 -28.05 -21.10 0.50
CA VAL A 238 -26.61 -21.35 0.45
C VAL A 238 -26.38 -22.84 0.68
N GLU A 239 -25.87 -23.54 -0.33
CA GLU A 239 -25.48 -24.95 -0.24
C GLU A 239 -23.97 -25.02 0.01
N VAL A 240 -23.57 -25.58 1.15
CA VAL A 240 -22.17 -25.72 1.55
C VAL A 240 -21.94 -27.04 2.28
N GLY A 241 -21.00 -27.86 1.79
CA GLY A 241 -20.80 -29.21 2.32
C GLY A 241 -22.02 -30.10 2.11
N ALA A 242 -22.50 -30.76 3.18
CA ALA A 242 -23.59 -31.73 3.11
C ALA A 242 -24.99 -31.15 3.46
N GLY A 243 -25.20 -29.84 3.33
CA GLY A 243 -26.47 -29.21 3.70
C GLY A 243 -26.81 -27.91 2.97
N GLU A 244 -28.11 -27.70 2.80
CA GLU A 244 -28.73 -26.44 2.42
C GLU A 244 -28.99 -25.57 3.65
N TYR A 245 -28.66 -24.28 3.54
CA TYR A 245 -28.85 -23.28 4.58
C TYR A 245 -29.62 -22.08 4.02
N GLU A 246 -30.65 -21.64 4.72
CA GLU A 246 -31.43 -20.46 4.41
C GLU A 246 -30.90 -19.28 5.26
N PHE A 247 -30.31 -18.28 4.62
CA PHE A 247 -29.76 -17.08 5.25
C PHE A 247 -30.79 -15.95 5.17
N THR A 248 -31.23 -15.42 6.32
CA THR A 248 -32.10 -14.24 6.42
C THR A 248 -31.32 -13.09 7.04
N PHE A 249 -31.38 -11.91 6.43
CA PHE A 249 -30.64 -10.72 6.87
C PHE A 249 -31.59 -9.76 7.59
N GLU A 250 -31.39 -9.54 8.88
CA GLU A 250 -32.16 -8.60 9.70
C GLU A 250 -31.30 -7.38 9.99
N GLN A 251 -31.76 -6.18 9.60
CA GLN A 251 -31.06 -4.94 9.91
C GLN A 251 -31.09 -4.68 11.42
N LYS A 252 -29.92 -4.42 12.00
CA LYS A 252 -29.79 -3.98 13.39
C LYS A 252 -30.02 -2.47 13.46
N ALA A 253 -31.00 -2.04 14.24
CA ALA A 253 -31.26 -0.63 14.56
C ALA A 253 -30.23 -0.10 15.58
#